data_AF-A0A3Q0JG94-F1
#
_entry.id   AF-A0A3Q0JG94-F1
#
_cell.length_a   1.000
_cell.length_b   1.000
_cell.length_c   1.000
_cell.angle_alpha   90.00
_cell.angle_beta   90.00
_cell.angle_gamma   90.00
#
_symmetry.space_group_name_H-M   'P 1'
#
loop_
_entity.id
_entity.type
_entity.pdbx_description
1 polymer ?
#
loop_
_entity_poly.entity_id
_entity_poly.type
_entity_poly.pdbx_seq_one_letter_code
_entity_poly.pdbx_strand_id
1 'polypeptide(L)'
;MPLVFSGLFHRVIMQSGSALDSWAFHTAEDNRDNGVAVAKLLGCQSEDSRSVLDFLKSQPALDLLKPQEQIVAAAAVNFTL
;
A
#
# COMPACT_ATOMS: atom_id res chain seq x y z
N MET A 1 0.08 25.70 -9.88
CA MET A 1 0.75 24.88 -8.86
C MET A 1 1.97 24.25 -9.52
N PRO A 2 3.22 24.70 -9.24
CA PRO A 2 4.40 24.04 -9.79
C PRO A 2 4.72 22.78 -8.98
N LEU A 3 4.94 21.66 -9.66
CA LEU A 3 5.36 20.38 -9.07
C LEU A 3 6.86 20.45 -8.71
N VAL A 4 7.20 20.09 -7.47
CA VAL A 4 8.51 20.27 -6.80
C VAL A 4 9.64 19.37 -7.34
N PHE A 5 9.48 18.72 -8.50
CA PHE A 5 10.36 17.62 -8.93
C PHE A 5 11.25 17.89 -10.17
N SER A 6 11.41 19.15 -10.61
CA SER A 6 12.26 19.45 -11.77
C SER A 6 13.74 19.34 -11.45
N GLY A 7 14.47 18.45 -12.14
CA GLY A 7 15.94 18.41 -12.14
C GLY A 7 16.60 17.44 -11.14
N LEU A 8 15.87 16.49 -10.56
CA LEU A 8 16.44 15.55 -9.58
C LEU A 8 17.40 14.52 -10.18
N PHE A 9 17.25 14.17 -11.47
CA PHE A 9 18.06 13.15 -12.13
C PHE A 9 18.42 13.57 -13.55
N HIS A 10 19.65 13.25 -13.98
CA HIS A 10 20.13 13.53 -15.34
C HIS A 10 19.89 12.33 -16.29
N ARG A 11 19.95 11.10 -15.78
CA ARG A 11 19.75 9.83 -16.54
C ARG A 11 19.18 8.75 -15.62
N VAL A 12 18.48 7.77 -16.20
CA VAL A 12 17.91 6.62 -15.48
C VAL A 12 18.14 5.35 -16.31
N ILE A 13 18.46 4.24 -15.65
CA ILE A 13 18.50 2.88 -16.24
C ILE A 13 17.46 2.05 -15.49
N MET A 14 16.51 1.46 -16.22
CA MET A 14 15.50 0.55 -15.67
C MET A 14 15.84 -0.88 -16.08
N GLN A 15 15.99 -1.78 -15.11
CA GLN A 15 16.28 -3.20 -15.34
C GLN A 15 15.17 -4.06 -14.75
N SER A 16 14.55 -4.90 -15.59
CA SER A 16 13.53 -5.89 -15.19
C SER A 16 12.35 -5.31 -14.39
N GLY A 17 11.99 -4.05 -14.63
CA GLY A 17 10.83 -3.38 -14.03
C GLY A 17 10.53 -2.05 -14.71
N SER A 18 9.29 -1.61 -14.62
CA SER A 18 8.74 -0.39 -15.22
C SER A 18 7.77 0.29 -14.25
N ALA A 19 7.66 1.62 -14.35
CA ALA A 19 6.66 2.37 -13.59
C ALA A 19 5.20 2.03 -13.98
N LEU A 20 5.02 1.34 -15.12
CA LEU A 20 3.73 0.90 -15.64
C LEU A 20 3.39 -0.55 -15.24
N ASP A 21 4.26 -1.22 -14.50
CA ASP A 21 3.97 -2.57 -14.05
C ASP A 21 2.74 -2.55 -13.13
N SER A 22 1.85 -3.54 -13.28
CA SER A 22 0.58 -3.59 -12.55
C SER A 22 0.73 -3.70 -11.03
N TRP A 23 1.88 -4.18 -10.55
CA TRP A 23 2.23 -4.24 -9.13
C TRP A 23 2.88 -2.96 -8.60
N ALA A 24 3.32 -2.06 -9.49
CA ALA A 24 4.01 -0.83 -9.12
C ALA A 24 3.05 0.36 -8.93
N PHE A 25 1.88 0.31 -9.58
CA PHE A 25 0.86 1.35 -9.52
C PHE A 25 -0.43 0.83 -8.87
N HIS A 26 -0.90 1.55 -7.84
CA HIS A 26 -2.16 1.30 -7.17
C HIS A 26 -3.01 2.57 -7.17
N THR A 27 -4.33 2.43 -7.34
CA THR A 27 -5.23 3.58 -7.27
C THR A 27 -5.36 4.09 -5.83
N ALA A 28 -5.87 5.30 -5.65
CA ALA A 28 -6.13 5.84 -4.32
C ALA A 28 -7.16 5.00 -3.54
N GLU A 29 -8.10 4.38 -4.25
CA GLU A 29 -9.12 3.49 -3.69
C GLU A 29 -8.48 2.18 -3.23
N ASP A 30 -7.66 1.52 -4.06
CA ASP A 30 -6.95 0.29 -3.69
C ASP A 30 -6.08 0.50 -2.44
N ASN A 31 -5.37 1.62 -2.38
CA ASN A 31 -4.53 1.96 -1.23
C ASN A 31 -5.35 2.16 0.06
N ARG A 32 -6.52 2.81 -0.06
CA ARG A 32 -7.43 2.99 1.08
C ARG A 32 -7.95 1.65 1.56
N ASP A 33 -8.43 0.82 0.64
CA ASP A 33 -9.08 -0.45 0.98
C ASP A 33 -8.08 -1.45 1.54
N ASN A 34 -6.84 -1.49 1.02
CA ASN A 34 -5.74 -2.24 1.61
C ASN A 34 -5.43 -1.77 3.03
N GLY A 35 -5.35 -0.46 3.27
CA GLY A 35 -5.11 0.09 4.61
C GLY A 35 -6.21 -0.27 5.61
N VAL A 36 -7.47 -0.23 5.18
CA VAL A 36 -8.61 -0.67 6.00
C VAL A 36 -8.57 -2.19 6.23
N ALA A 37 -8.20 -2.98 5.24
CA ALA A 37 -8.06 -4.44 5.37
C ALA A 37 -6.98 -4.82 6.39
N VAL A 38 -5.80 -4.17 6.36
CA VAL A 38 -4.75 -4.35 7.37
C VAL A 38 -5.31 -4.05 8.77
N ALA A 39 -5.99 -2.92 8.93
CA ALA A 39 -6.53 -2.52 10.22
C ALA A 39 -7.60 -3.50 10.72
N LYS A 40 -8.47 -4.00 9.83
CA LYS A 40 -9.48 -5.02 10.16
C LYS A 40 -8.84 -6.33 10.62
N LEU A 41 -7.78 -6.78 9.97
CA LEU A 41 -7.04 -7.99 10.36
C LEU A 41 -6.36 -7.85 11.73
N LEU A 42 -6.02 -6.62 12.14
CA LEU A 42 -5.48 -6.31 13.46
C LEU A 42 -6.57 -6.06 14.52
N GLY A 43 -7.85 -6.11 14.15
CA GLY A 43 -8.98 -5.96 15.07
C GLY A 43 -9.65 -4.59 15.08
N CYS A 44 -9.33 -3.69 14.16
CA CYS A 44 -10.02 -2.40 14.03
C CYS A 44 -11.38 -2.57 13.33
N GLN A 45 -12.43 -2.05 13.94
CA GLN A 45 -13.81 -2.07 13.42
C GLN A 45 -14.19 -0.76 12.69
N SER A 46 -13.30 0.24 12.68
CA SER A 46 -13.58 1.54 12.08
C SER A 46 -13.34 1.54 10.57
N GLU A 47 -14.14 2.29 9.82
CA GLU A 47 -13.98 2.52 8.39
C GLU A 47 -13.60 3.98 8.05
N ASP A 48 -13.50 4.82 9.08
CA ASP A 48 -13.06 6.21 8.94
C ASP A 48 -11.53 6.26 8.83
N SER A 49 -11.04 6.92 7.79
CA SER A 49 -9.61 6.94 7.46
C SER A 49 -8.73 7.52 8.56
N ARG A 50 -9.22 8.48 9.37
CA ARG A 50 -8.43 9.05 10.47
C ARG A 50 -8.36 8.08 11.64
N SER A 51 -9.50 7.51 12.01
CA SER A 51 -9.60 6.53 13.09
C SER A 51 -8.75 5.29 12.80
N VAL A 52 -8.77 4.82 11.55
CA VAL A 52 -7.93 3.72 11.07
C VAL A 52 -6.43 4.08 11.15
N LEU A 53 -6.05 5.28 10.71
CA LEU A 53 -4.66 5.74 10.76
C LEU A 53 -4.14 5.83 12.20
N ASP A 54 -4.92 6.40 13.10
CA ASP A 54 -4.54 6.54 14.51
C ASP A 54 -4.41 5.16 15.19
N PHE A 55 -5.31 4.22 14.86
CA PHE A 55 -5.17 2.84 15.29
C PHE A 55 -3.87 2.21 14.77
N LEU A 56 -3.59 2.28 13.46
CA LEU A 56 -2.37 1.70 12.88
C LEU A 56 -1.09 2.30 13.48
N LYS A 57 -1.08 3.61 13.78
CA LYS A 57 0.04 4.28 14.46
C LYS A 57 0.25 3.82 15.89
N SER A 58 -0.79 3.36 16.57
CA SER A 58 -0.72 2.86 17.95
C SER A 58 -0.18 1.44 18.05
N GLN A 59 -0.16 0.69 16.95
CA GLN A 59 0.26 -0.72 16.95
C GLN A 59 1.79 -0.87 16.96
N PRO A 60 2.32 -1.94 17.58
CA PRO A 60 3.72 -2.29 17.46
C PRO A 60 4.13 -2.58 16.01
N ALA A 61 5.32 -2.14 15.60
CA ALA A 61 5.80 -2.32 14.23
C ALA A 61 5.83 -3.80 13.78
N LEU A 62 6.12 -4.74 14.69
CA LEU A 62 6.11 -6.17 14.39
C LEU A 62 4.69 -6.73 14.19
N ASP A 63 3.70 -6.15 14.87
CA ASP A 63 2.31 -6.59 14.71
C ASP A 63 1.75 -6.11 13.38
N LEU A 64 2.18 -4.93 12.94
CA LEU A 64 1.87 -4.44 11.60
C LEU A 64 2.41 -5.34 10.49
N LEU A 65 3.37 -6.25 10.76
CA LEU A 65 3.95 -7.22 9.82
C LEU A 65 3.19 -8.55 9.71
N LYS A 66 2.25 -8.82 10.62
CA LYS A 66 1.49 -10.08 10.63
C LYS A 66 0.46 -10.18 9.50
N PRO A 67 -0.28 -9.12 9.14
CA PRO A 67 -1.31 -9.19 8.09
C PRO A 67 -0.75 -9.36 6.67
N GLN A 68 0.54 -9.12 6.44
CA GLN A 68 1.18 -9.02 5.12
C GLN A 68 1.01 -10.30 4.33
N GLU A 69 1.26 -11.46 4.95
CA GLU A 69 1.16 -12.75 4.28
C GLU A 69 -0.27 -12.99 3.77
N GLN A 70 -1.28 -12.59 4.55
CA GLN A 70 -2.69 -12.77 4.20
C GLN A 70 -3.12 -11.83 3.08
N ILE A 71 -2.63 -10.59 3.09
CA ILE A 71 -2.96 -9.59 2.06
C ILE A 71 -2.25 -9.91 0.74
N VAL A 72 -0.97 -10.30 0.80
CA VAL A 72 -0.22 -10.71 -0.39
C VAL A 72 -0.80 -11.98 -1.00
N ALA A 73 -1.19 -12.97 -0.17
CA ALA A 73 -1.88 -14.15 -0.66
C ALA A 73 -3.22 -13.81 -1.32
N ALA A 74 -4.02 -12.91 -0.73
CA ALA A 74 -5.28 -12.46 -1.31
C ALA A 74 -5.08 -11.71 -2.64
N ALA A 75 -4.03 -10.88 -2.75
CA ALA A 75 -3.70 -10.16 -3.98
C ALA A 75 -3.15 -11.09 -5.09
N ALA A 76 -2.41 -12.15 -4.73
CA ALA A 76 -1.87 -13.11 -5.68
C ALA A 76 -2.97 -13.94 -6.38
N VAL A 77 -4.10 -14.19 -5.72
CA VAL A 77 -5.25 -14.90 -6.33
C VAL A 77 -5.84 -14.12 -7.52
N ASN A 78 -5.81 -12.79 -7.46
CA ASN A 78 -6.28 -11.92 -8.56
C ASN A 78 -5.28 -11.79 -9.73
N PHE A 79 -4.08 -12.37 -9.62
CA PHE A 79 -3.09 -12.38 -10.70
C PHE A 79 -3.27 -13.56 -11.67
N THR A 80 -4.17 -14.49 -11.37
CA THR A 80 -4.56 -15.56 -12.29
C THR A 80 -5.67 -15.07 -13.22
N LEU A 81 -5.28 -14.73 -14.45
CA LEU A 81 -6.19 -14.76 -15.61
C LEU A 81 -6.49 -16.22 -15.99
#